data_AF-A0A4U0UMD3-F1
#
_entry.id   AF-A0A4U0UMD3-F1
#
_cell.length_a   1.000
_cell.length_b   1.000
_cell.length_c   1.000
_cell.angle_alpha   90.00
_cell.angle_beta   90.00
_cell.angle_gamma   90.00
#
_symmetry.space_group_name_H-M   'P 1'
#
loop_
_entity.id
_entity.type
_entity.pdbx_description
1 polymer ?
#
loop_
_entity_poly.entity_id
_entity_poly.type
_entity_poly.pdbx_seq_one_letter_code
_entity_poly.pdbx_strand_id
1 'polypeptide(L)'
;MNWNKPSTASGTANKPVVRKTTVQVPVAQPGANPPPPHAPASGAIPARRRDPNRFQLSQTSRTKSKSAATNRPNAVSRRALDSVRGVKRKSATPDVNQFSDEDGDSSEVGTTDSEASRKRPKSSISSVDSHSGSRRKLVSENAFREDSDPLSFIHGADATSAYAAKFKNAFDYDDYSSVELLYPSRNGKERFDLKWPRTKDDYNPMMDVMNTVENLVTFYFPEELSGEYLHGNKAFRGRLNRAMQRESIPEWIEIVEEFNSVLAPLIQDGTIQRELRQRHSLALKWIERILMQICERTVSPKAEKLNAYKVGSSNVYGELLPRLITDIFRKVQLNHEQMFIDLGSGVGNVVLQAALEIGCESWGIEQLPTPCELAEMQVQEFRARTQLWGLSTGAVNLLAGDMTTHPSIPALLQRADVVLVNNQAFQPDLNDKLLNMFLDLKPGARVVSLKPFVPVGHKMAMRNVDSVVNQFVQQSFEYFSEMVSWSAQGNGHWYVATKDARPLIQFKRRMKMTY
;
A
#
# COMPACT_ATOMS: atom_id res chain seq x y z
N MET A 1 26.23 51.19 72.07
CA MET A 1 26.46 51.02 73.53
C MET A 1 26.83 49.57 73.78
N ASN A 2 27.63 49.27 74.80
CA ASN A 2 28.25 47.96 75.10
C ASN A 2 29.29 47.43 74.08
N TRP A 3 30.07 46.44 74.52
CA TRP A 3 31.39 46.02 74.05
C TRP A 3 31.57 44.51 74.28
N ASN A 4 32.65 43.92 73.74
CA ASN A 4 33.15 42.54 73.94
C ASN A 4 32.32 41.40 73.30
N LYS A 5 32.91 40.29 72.83
CA LYS A 5 34.33 39.95 72.53
C LYS A 5 34.39 38.86 71.42
N PRO A 6 35.55 38.62 70.77
CA PRO A 6 35.63 37.82 69.54
C PRO A 6 35.98 36.33 69.78
N SER A 7 35.83 35.51 68.74
CA SER A 7 36.56 34.23 68.60
C SER A 7 36.96 33.95 67.15
N THR A 8 38.18 33.43 67.02
CA THR A 8 39.02 33.16 65.85
C THR A 8 38.41 32.31 64.73
N ALA A 9 38.80 32.56 63.46
CA ALA A 9 39.72 31.70 62.69
C ALA A 9 39.61 31.94 61.16
N SER A 10 40.73 32.23 60.49
CA SER A 10 40.82 32.30 59.02
C SER A 10 41.16 30.92 58.43
N GLY A 11 40.37 30.44 57.45
CA GLY A 11 40.65 29.20 56.72
C GLY A 11 40.35 29.34 55.23
N THR A 12 41.32 29.01 54.38
CA THR A 12 41.22 29.16 52.91
C THR A 12 40.35 28.05 52.29
N ALA A 13 39.32 28.45 51.55
CA ALA A 13 38.43 27.52 50.85
C ALA A 13 39.09 26.92 49.60
N ASN A 14 39.74 25.77 49.75
CA ASN A 14 40.23 24.98 48.61
C ASN A 14 39.07 24.42 47.77
N LYS A 15 39.27 24.32 46.45
CA LYS A 15 38.30 23.72 45.51
C LYS A 15 38.04 22.24 45.89
N PRO A 16 36.80 21.73 45.74
CA PRO A 16 36.48 20.35 46.08
C PRO A 16 37.21 19.35 45.17
N VAL A 17 38.14 18.59 45.74
CA VAL A 17 38.84 17.50 45.05
C VAL A 17 37.96 16.25 45.06
N VAL A 18 37.49 15.83 43.89
CA VAL A 18 36.69 14.61 43.74
C VAL A 18 37.57 13.38 43.97
N ARG A 19 37.52 12.81 45.18
CA ARG A 19 38.12 11.51 45.48
C ARG A 19 37.31 10.40 44.79
N LYS A 20 37.93 9.67 43.86
CA LYS A 20 37.39 8.39 43.37
C LYS A 20 37.69 7.29 44.39
N THR A 21 36.70 6.93 45.20
CA THR A 21 36.78 5.79 46.11
C THR A 21 36.39 4.51 45.38
N THR A 22 37.37 3.66 45.04
CA THR A 22 37.11 2.32 44.50
C THR A 22 36.68 1.40 45.65
N VAL A 23 35.38 1.20 45.82
CA VAL A 23 34.84 0.20 46.76
C VAL A 23 34.95 -1.18 46.12
N GLN A 24 35.79 -2.05 46.68
CA GLN A 24 35.75 -3.48 46.34
C GLN A 24 34.59 -4.14 47.06
N VAL A 25 33.58 -4.58 46.33
CA VAL A 25 32.51 -5.44 46.84
C VAL A 25 32.99 -6.90 46.75
N PRO A 26 32.99 -7.69 47.85
CA PRO A 26 33.37 -9.09 47.78
C PRO A 26 32.39 -9.89 46.91
N VAL A 27 32.88 -10.49 45.83
CA VAL A 27 32.13 -11.48 45.04
C VAL A 27 32.21 -12.81 45.78
N ALA A 28 31.05 -13.39 46.13
CA ALA A 28 31.00 -14.74 46.69
C ALA A 28 31.48 -15.76 45.65
N GLN A 29 32.47 -16.58 46.01
CA GLN A 29 32.98 -17.63 45.13
C GLN A 29 31.95 -18.77 45.00
N PRO A 30 31.68 -19.28 43.77
CA PRO A 30 30.98 -20.54 43.60
C PRO A 30 31.85 -21.69 44.13
N GLY A 31 31.39 -22.39 45.18
CA GLY A 31 32.07 -23.57 45.69
C GLY A 31 31.97 -24.76 44.73
N ALA A 32 33.07 -25.47 44.51
CA ALA A 32 33.14 -26.62 43.61
C ALA A 32 32.86 -27.96 44.32
N ASN A 33 32.12 -28.86 43.66
CA ASN A 33 31.93 -30.27 44.00
C ASN A 33 31.08 -30.96 42.89
N PRO A 34 31.20 -32.28 42.66
CA PRO A 34 32.37 -33.00 42.15
C PRO A 34 32.11 -33.59 40.72
N PRO A 35 33.12 -34.12 40.00
CA PRO A 35 32.95 -34.61 38.63
C PRO A 35 32.54 -36.10 38.52
N PRO A 36 31.67 -36.48 37.56
CA PRO A 36 31.63 -37.80 36.93
C PRO A 36 32.79 -37.96 35.91
N PRO A 37 33.15 -39.20 35.49
CA PRO A 37 34.51 -39.50 35.04
C PRO A 37 34.86 -39.18 33.58
N HIS A 38 36.15 -38.89 33.38
CA HIS A 38 36.88 -38.82 32.09
C HIS A 38 36.99 -40.21 31.44
N ALA A 39 36.68 -40.38 30.13
CA ALA A 39 37.63 -40.40 28.99
C ALA A 39 38.37 -41.78 28.84
N PRO A 40 39.31 -42.01 27.87
CA PRO A 40 39.78 -41.17 26.77
C PRO A 40 39.83 -41.84 25.37
N ALA A 41 40.46 -41.14 24.43
CA ALA A 41 40.50 -41.38 22.99
C ALA A 41 41.39 -42.53 22.48
N SER A 42 41.17 -42.89 21.22
CA SER A 42 42.21 -43.16 20.19
C SER A 42 41.58 -42.95 18.80
N GLY A 43 42.36 -42.79 17.72
CA GLY A 43 41.81 -42.40 16.41
C GLY A 43 42.61 -42.86 15.18
N ALA A 44 42.05 -42.57 13.99
CA ALA A 44 42.60 -42.88 12.65
C ALA A 44 42.57 -44.40 12.29
N ILE A 45 42.35 -44.97 11.08
CA ILE A 45 41.99 -44.62 9.67
C ILE A 45 41.27 -45.90 9.09
N PRO A 46 40.39 -45.97 8.05
CA PRO A 46 39.82 -45.00 7.09
C PRO A 46 38.26 -44.93 7.09
N ALA A 47 37.64 -44.38 6.04
CA ALA A 47 36.19 -44.36 5.78
C ALA A 47 35.68 -45.50 4.85
N ARG A 48 34.38 -45.85 4.95
CA ARG A 48 33.60 -46.47 3.85
C ARG A 48 32.10 -46.10 3.87
N ARG A 49 31.53 -46.12 2.67
CA ARG A 49 30.22 -45.61 2.21
C ARG A 49 29.00 -45.93 3.11
N ARG A 50 28.05 -44.99 3.19
CA ARG A 50 26.62 -45.32 3.36
C ARG A 50 26.08 -45.80 2.01
N ASP A 51 25.36 -46.92 2.01
CA ASP A 51 24.73 -47.49 0.81
C ASP A 51 23.23 -47.10 0.75
N PRO A 52 22.64 -46.78 -0.43
CA PRO A 52 21.37 -46.06 -0.50
C PRO A 52 20.17 -46.99 -0.77
N ASN A 53 19.56 -47.58 0.28
CA ASN A 53 18.28 -48.30 0.12
C ASN A 53 17.41 -48.39 1.40
N ARG A 54 17.41 -47.36 2.26
CA ARG A 54 16.71 -47.43 3.57
C ARG A 54 15.17 -47.49 3.50
N PHE A 55 14.56 -47.11 2.37
CA PHE A 55 13.10 -47.10 2.21
C PHE A 55 12.64 -47.55 0.81
N GLN A 56 12.60 -48.86 0.59
CA GLN A 56 11.74 -49.50 -0.41
C GLN A 56 11.10 -50.75 0.21
N LEU A 57 9.81 -50.98 -0.05
CA LEU A 57 9.12 -52.22 0.36
C LEU A 57 8.94 -53.16 -0.85
N SER A 58 9.40 -54.41 -0.66
CA SER A 58 8.96 -55.66 -1.28
C SER A 58 8.40 -55.63 -2.72
N GLN A 59 9.18 -56.16 -3.67
CA GLN A 59 8.69 -56.67 -4.96
C GLN A 59 8.23 -58.13 -4.86
N THR A 60 7.24 -58.52 -5.67
CA THR A 60 7.19 -59.82 -6.36
C THR A 60 6.49 -59.67 -7.73
N SER A 61 6.73 -60.55 -8.69
CA SER A 61 7.92 -60.56 -9.59
C SER A 61 7.67 -61.49 -10.80
N ARG A 62 8.46 -61.33 -11.89
CA ARG A 62 8.56 -62.11 -13.18
C ARG A 62 8.20 -61.26 -14.41
N THR A 63 9.16 -60.78 -15.22
CA THR A 63 9.91 -61.44 -16.34
C THR A 63 9.03 -61.81 -17.55
N LYS A 64 9.40 -61.60 -18.83
CA LYS A 64 10.77 -61.52 -19.41
C LYS A 64 10.82 -60.90 -20.84
N SER A 65 11.93 -60.25 -21.19
CA SER A 65 12.62 -60.17 -22.51
C SER A 65 11.97 -59.65 -23.83
N LYS A 66 12.63 -58.61 -24.38
CA LYS A 66 13.09 -58.38 -25.80
C LYS A 66 12.10 -58.04 -26.95
N SER A 67 12.68 -57.35 -27.95
CA SER A 67 12.33 -57.27 -29.40
C SER A 67 11.42 -56.13 -29.90
N ALA A 68 12.06 -55.11 -30.47
CA ALA A 68 11.88 -54.53 -31.82
C ALA A 68 10.50 -54.41 -32.53
N ALA A 69 10.41 -53.29 -33.28
CA ALA A 69 9.77 -53.11 -34.60
C ALA A 69 8.26 -52.73 -34.73
N THR A 70 8.06 -51.51 -35.29
CA THR A 70 7.06 -51.14 -36.32
C THR A 70 5.57 -50.96 -36.00
N ASN A 71 4.94 -50.11 -36.84
CA ASN A 71 3.51 -49.98 -37.17
C ASN A 71 2.54 -49.21 -36.25
N ARG A 72 2.38 -47.92 -36.62
CA ARG A 72 1.10 -47.23 -36.92
C ARG A 72 0.00 -48.15 -37.51
N PRO A 73 -1.28 -47.70 -37.60
CA PRO A 73 -1.93 -46.52 -37.00
C PRO A 73 -3.34 -46.86 -36.41
N ASN A 74 -4.21 -45.85 -36.31
CA ASN A 74 -5.68 -45.91 -36.37
C ASN A 74 -6.44 -46.38 -35.10
N ALA A 75 -7.67 -45.90 -34.85
CA ALA A 75 -8.36 -44.69 -35.33
C ALA A 75 -9.68 -44.48 -34.54
N VAL A 76 -10.27 -43.28 -34.67
CA VAL A 76 -11.73 -43.03 -34.87
C VAL A 76 -12.73 -43.50 -33.78
N SER A 77 -13.75 -42.73 -33.37
CA SER A 77 -14.10 -41.30 -33.53
C SER A 77 -15.44 -41.01 -32.83
N ARG A 78 -15.84 -39.72 -32.74
CA ARG A 78 -17.26 -39.25 -32.66
C ARG A 78 -17.99 -39.67 -31.35
N ARG A 79 -19.12 -39.08 -30.94
CA ARG A 79 -19.85 -37.82 -31.25
C ARG A 79 -20.42 -37.37 -29.88
N ALA A 80 -20.24 -36.13 -29.42
CA ALA A 80 -20.98 -34.92 -29.79
C ALA A 80 -22.45 -34.89 -29.30
N LEU A 81 -22.83 -33.79 -28.63
CA LEU A 81 -24.21 -33.29 -28.39
C LEU A 81 -25.07 -34.12 -27.38
N ASP A 82 -25.91 -33.55 -26.51
CA ASP A 82 -26.07 -32.14 -26.05
C ASP A 82 -26.89 -32.05 -24.73
N SER A 83 -27.02 -30.83 -24.20
CA SER A 83 -28.22 -30.30 -23.52
C SER A 83 -28.51 -30.53 -22.00
N VAL A 84 -28.83 -29.40 -21.34
CA VAL A 84 -29.96 -29.18 -20.40
C VAL A 84 -29.88 -29.56 -18.90
N ARG A 85 -29.85 -28.48 -18.08
CA ARG A 85 -30.50 -28.23 -16.77
C ARG A 85 -30.34 -29.27 -15.64
N GLY A 86 -29.41 -28.96 -14.74
CA GLY A 86 -29.17 -29.68 -13.49
C GLY A 86 -30.11 -29.40 -12.31
N VAL A 87 -29.70 -29.96 -11.17
CA VAL A 87 -30.36 -29.89 -9.86
C VAL A 87 -29.32 -29.56 -8.79
N LYS A 88 -29.66 -28.73 -7.80
CA LYS A 88 -28.80 -28.46 -6.64
C LYS A 88 -28.89 -29.60 -5.62
N ARG A 89 -27.76 -29.99 -5.02
CA ARG A 89 -27.73 -30.71 -3.74
C ARG A 89 -26.89 -29.92 -2.74
N LYS A 90 -27.43 -29.68 -1.54
CA LYS A 90 -26.64 -29.28 -0.36
C LYS A 90 -26.11 -30.56 0.30
N SER A 91 -24.88 -30.52 0.80
CA SER A 91 -24.37 -31.49 1.77
C SER A 91 -24.83 -31.09 3.18
N ALA A 92 -25.11 -32.08 4.04
CA ALA A 92 -25.38 -31.87 5.46
C ALA A 92 -24.11 -32.06 6.31
N THR A 93 -24.13 -31.50 7.51
CA THR A 93 -23.19 -31.75 8.61
C THR A 93 -24.00 -31.79 9.92
N PRO A 94 -23.59 -32.58 10.94
CA PRO A 94 -24.51 -33.16 11.91
C PRO A 94 -24.79 -32.31 13.16
N ASP A 95 -25.84 -32.71 13.88
CA ASP A 95 -26.28 -32.18 15.17
C ASP A 95 -25.27 -32.38 16.32
N VAL A 96 -25.38 -31.51 17.34
CA VAL A 96 -24.89 -31.77 18.70
C VAL A 96 -25.96 -31.34 19.71
N ASN A 97 -26.21 -32.24 20.67
CA ASN A 97 -27.32 -32.32 21.62
C ASN A 97 -27.88 -31.02 22.27
N GLN A 98 -29.16 -31.12 22.59
CA GLN A 98 -29.88 -30.29 23.57
C GLN A 98 -29.34 -30.47 25.00
N PHE A 99 -29.52 -29.45 25.83
CA PHE A 99 -29.91 -29.59 27.23
C PHE A 99 -30.92 -28.48 27.55
N SER A 100 -31.94 -28.81 28.35
CA SER A 100 -32.94 -27.90 28.89
C SER A 100 -32.71 -27.69 30.39
N ASP A 101 -33.18 -26.57 30.92
CA ASP A 101 -33.99 -26.50 32.14
C ASP A 101 -34.70 -25.13 32.20
N GLU A 102 -35.83 -25.07 32.90
CA GLU A 102 -36.69 -23.88 33.09
C GLU A 102 -36.17 -23.07 34.32
N ASP A 103 -36.53 -21.82 34.63
CA ASP A 103 -37.83 -21.12 34.62
C ASP A 103 -37.63 -19.58 34.75
N GLY A 104 -38.69 -18.76 34.66
CA GLY A 104 -38.77 -17.51 35.46
C GLY A 104 -38.91 -16.12 34.80
N ASP A 105 -40.15 -15.79 34.41
CA ASP A 105 -40.85 -14.48 34.54
C ASP A 105 -40.52 -13.21 33.70
N SER A 106 -41.63 -12.63 33.18
CA SER A 106 -41.97 -11.27 32.67
C SER A 106 -40.88 -10.19 32.45
N SER A 107 -40.87 -9.41 31.35
CA SER A 107 -42.03 -8.68 30.78
C SER A 107 -41.85 -8.24 29.31
N GLU A 108 -42.95 -7.86 28.65
CA GLU A 108 -43.03 -7.53 27.21
C GLU A 108 -42.36 -6.20 26.80
N VAL A 109 -41.82 -6.14 25.58
CA VAL A 109 -42.17 -5.08 24.59
C VAL A 109 -41.84 -5.50 23.14
N GLY A 110 -42.83 -5.31 22.26
CA GLY A 110 -42.69 -4.89 20.85
C GLY A 110 -41.60 -5.50 19.97
N THR A 111 -41.98 -6.45 19.11
CA THR A 111 -41.12 -6.98 18.04
C THR A 111 -40.98 -6.03 16.85
N THR A 112 -39.88 -6.14 16.10
CA THR A 112 -39.95 -6.24 14.62
C THR A 112 -38.65 -6.80 14.04
N ASP A 113 -38.77 -7.79 13.18
CA ASP A 113 -37.67 -8.55 12.60
C ASP A 113 -37.02 -7.86 11.38
N SER A 114 -35.74 -8.15 11.12
CA SER A 114 -35.13 -8.07 9.78
C SER A 114 -33.73 -8.70 9.71
N GLU A 115 -33.66 -10.03 9.66
CA GLU A 115 -32.47 -10.75 9.19
C GLU A 115 -32.17 -10.40 7.71
N ALA A 116 -31.27 -9.45 7.48
CA ALA A 116 -30.94 -8.96 6.13
C ALA A 116 -29.57 -9.46 5.61
N SER A 117 -29.44 -10.78 5.42
CA SER A 117 -28.49 -11.43 4.49
C SER A 117 -27.05 -10.89 4.42
N ARG A 118 -26.08 -11.60 5.02
CA ARG A 118 -24.63 -11.43 4.74
C ARG A 118 -24.27 -11.82 3.29
N LYS A 119 -24.52 -10.92 2.32
CA LYS A 119 -24.07 -11.03 0.93
C LYS A 119 -22.86 -10.12 0.73
N ARG A 120 -21.73 -10.71 0.31
CA ARG A 120 -20.53 -9.98 -0.16
C ARG A 120 -20.96 -8.98 -1.24
N PRO A 121 -20.79 -7.66 -1.06
CA PRO A 121 -21.11 -6.70 -2.09
C PRO A 121 -20.31 -6.99 -3.35
N LYS A 122 -20.97 -7.01 -4.52
CA LYS A 122 -20.26 -6.71 -5.77
C LYS A 122 -19.82 -5.25 -5.66
N SER A 123 -18.58 -4.95 -6.04
CA SER A 123 -18.06 -3.59 -6.14
C SER A 123 -18.66 -2.86 -7.34
N SER A 124 -19.95 -2.56 -7.28
CA SER A 124 -20.59 -1.57 -8.15
C SER A 124 -20.05 -0.19 -7.79
N ILE A 125 -19.58 0.55 -8.80
CA ILE A 125 -19.18 1.96 -8.65
C ILE A 125 -20.38 2.74 -8.11
N SER A 126 -20.27 3.21 -6.87
CA SER A 126 -21.34 3.91 -6.16
C SER A 126 -21.07 5.41 -6.06
N SER A 127 -21.42 6.12 -7.13
CA SER A 127 -22.02 7.46 -7.08
C SER A 127 -21.70 8.31 -5.84
N VAL A 128 -20.54 8.97 -5.86
CA VAL A 128 -20.22 10.10 -4.96
C VAL A 128 -20.62 11.46 -5.56
N ASP A 129 -21.27 11.43 -6.73
CA ASP A 129 -21.75 12.59 -7.50
C ASP A 129 -22.94 13.29 -6.82
N SER A 130 -22.66 14.02 -5.74
CA SER A 130 -23.57 15.03 -5.18
C SER A 130 -23.96 16.02 -6.29
N HIS A 131 -25.26 16.17 -6.55
CA HIS A 131 -25.83 16.84 -7.73
C HIS A 131 -25.71 18.39 -7.75
N SER A 132 -24.56 18.94 -7.37
CA SER A 132 -24.31 20.40 -7.39
C SER A 132 -22.84 20.82 -7.62
N GLY A 133 -21.89 19.90 -7.67
CA GLY A 133 -20.48 20.21 -7.94
C GLY A 133 -20.15 20.24 -9.44
N SER A 134 -18.97 20.74 -9.79
CA SER A 134 -18.36 20.43 -11.09
C SER A 134 -18.11 18.92 -11.18
N ARG A 135 -18.05 18.35 -12.39
CA ARG A 135 -17.56 16.97 -12.57
C ARG A 135 -16.05 17.00 -12.78
N ARG A 136 -15.33 16.09 -12.10
CA ARG A 136 -13.89 15.91 -12.33
C ARG A 136 -13.67 15.51 -13.79
N LYS A 137 -12.88 16.31 -14.52
CA LYS A 137 -12.35 15.94 -15.83
C LYS A 137 -11.18 14.97 -15.63
N LEU A 138 -11.22 13.81 -16.31
CA LEU A 138 -10.15 12.81 -16.28
C LEU A 138 -9.15 12.92 -17.45
N VAL A 139 -9.51 13.61 -18.53
CA VAL A 139 -8.66 13.79 -19.72
C VAL A 139 -7.67 14.93 -19.49
N SER A 140 -6.38 14.65 -19.65
CA SER A 140 -5.37 15.68 -19.89
C SER A 140 -5.40 16.08 -21.37
N GLU A 141 -5.97 17.24 -21.69
CA GLU A 141 -6.04 17.72 -23.08
C GLU A 141 -4.64 17.80 -23.73
N ASN A 142 -3.62 18.18 -22.96
CA ASN A 142 -2.22 18.24 -23.40
C ASN A 142 -1.65 16.88 -23.83
N ALA A 143 -2.21 15.77 -23.35
CA ALA A 143 -1.79 14.41 -23.73
C ALA A 143 -2.33 13.95 -25.10
N PHE A 144 -3.17 14.77 -25.75
CA PHE A 144 -3.79 14.46 -27.04
C PHE A 144 -3.57 15.57 -28.08
N ARG A 145 -2.68 16.53 -27.80
CA ARG A 145 -2.26 17.54 -28.79
C ARG A 145 -1.26 16.91 -29.79
N GLU A 146 -1.24 17.43 -31.01
CA GLU A 146 -0.22 17.09 -32.00
C GLU A 146 1.11 17.80 -31.68
N ASP A 147 1.05 19.09 -31.28
CA ASP A 147 2.23 19.94 -31.02
C ASP A 147 2.83 19.78 -29.60
N SER A 148 2.65 18.63 -28.93
CA SER A 148 3.19 18.45 -27.58
C SER A 148 4.65 17.99 -27.61
N ASP A 149 5.50 18.64 -26.81
CA ASP A 149 6.89 18.21 -26.62
C ASP A 149 7.00 16.73 -26.19
N PRO A 150 8.09 16.02 -26.57
CA PRO A 150 8.36 14.66 -26.11
C PRO A 150 8.40 14.58 -24.58
N LEU A 151 7.68 13.61 -24.01
CA LEU A 151 7.70 13.41 -22.56
C LEU A 151 9.03 12.82 -22.10
N SER A 152 9.68 13.50 -21.15
CA SER A 152 10.79 12.93 -20.39
C SER A 152 10.23 12.11 -19.21
N PHE A 153 10.32 10.79 -19.31
CA PHE A 153 9.94 9.83 -18.27
C PHE A 153 10.92 8.65 -18.25
N ILE A 154 11.01 7.94 -17.14
CA ILE A 154 11.95 6.83 -16.98
C ILE A 154 11.34 5.57 -17.64
N HIS A 155 11.96 5.07 -18.71
CA HIS A 155 11.45 3.87 -19.37
C HIS A 155 11.69 2.60 -18.52
N GLY A 156 10.81 1.61 -18.69
CA GLY A 156 10.95 0.30 -18.06
C GLY A 156 12.27 -0.41 -18.37
N ALA A 157 12.85 -0.19 -19.55
CA ALA A 157 14.20 -0.65 -19.90
C ALA A 157 15.28 0.02 -19.03
N ASP A 158 15.17 1.32 -18.80
CA ASP A 158 16.18 2.12 -18.08
C ASP A 158 16.20 1.77 -16.58
N ALA A 159 15.04 1.43 -16.02
CA ALA A 159 14.93 0.83 -14.70
C ALA A 159 15.66 -0.52 -14.57
N THR A 160 15.79 -1.30 -15.67
CA THR A 160 16.61 -2.53 -15.67
C THR A 160 18.09 -2.28 -15.97
N SER A 161 18.42 -1.30 -16.81
CA SER A 161 19.81 -1.05 -17.22
C SER A 161 20.62 -0.35 -16.12
N ALA A 162 20.04 0.65 -15.46
CA ALA A 162 20.66 1.34 -14.32
C ALA A 162 20.93 0.41 -13.12
N TYR A 163 20.21 -0.71 -13.03
CA TYR A 163 20.31 -1.69 -11.94
C TYR A 163 20.59 -3.12 -12.44
N ALA A 164 21.30 -3.25 -13.58
CA ALA A 164 21.46 -4.50 -14.33
C ALA A 164 21.87 -5.73 -13.50
N ALA A 165 22.65 -5.55 -12.43
CA ALA A 165 23.02 -6.64 -11.52
C ALA A 165 21.82 -7.36 -10.87
N LYS A 166 20.68 -6.67 -10.67
CA LYS A 166 19.42 -7.25 -10.17
C LYS A 166 18.68 -8.12 -11.19
N PHE A 167 19.11 -8.14 -12.45
CA PHE A 167 18.40 -8.76 -13.57
C PHE A 167 19.19 -9.88 -14.24
N LYS A 168 18.48 -10.75 -14.96
CA LYS A 168 19.02 -11.71 -15.93
C LYS A 168 18.16 -11.68 -17.20
N ASN A 169 18.65 -12.24 -18.30
CA ASN A 169 17.88 -12.38 -19.54
C ASN A 169 16.60 -13.21 -19.32
N ALA A 170 15.64 -13.06 -20.23
CA ALA A 170 14.48 -13.94 -20.26
C ALA A 170 14.89 -15.35 -20.71
N PHE A 171 14.44 -16.37 -19.96
CA PHE A 171 14.74 -17.80 -20.20
C PHE A 171 16.27 -18.05 -20.26
N ASP A 172 16.71 -19.03 -21.05
CA ASP A 172 18.12 -19.41 -21.20
C ASP A 172 18.74 -18.82 -22.50
N TYR A 173 18.33 -17.60 -22.89
CA TYR A 173 18.93 -16.86 -24.01
C TYR A 173 20.23 -16.12 -23.59
N ASP A 174 21.27 -16.19 -24.42
CA ASP A 174 22.56 -15.49 -24.20
C ASP A 174 22.42 -13.96 -24.24
N ASP A 175 21.55 -13.44 -25.12
CA ASP A 175 21.19 -12.03 -25.25
C ASP A 175 19.77 -11.75 -24.74
N TYR A 176 19.44 -10.47 -24.49
CA TYR A 176 18.07 -10.02 -24.24
C TYR A 176 17.51 -9.25 -25.44
N SER A 177 16.22 -9.39 -25.68
CA SER A 177 15.47 -8.53 -26.61
C SER A 177 14.76 -7.42 -25.84
N SER A 178 14.27 -6.40 -26.55
CA SER A 178 13.47 -5.31 -25.99
C SER A 178 12.23 -5.07 -26.85
N VAL A 179 11.17 -4.52 -26.26
CA VAL A 179 9.94 -4.07 -26.96
C VAL A 179 9.68 -2.60 -26.72
N GLU A 180 8.84 -2.02 -27.57
CA GLU A 180 8.21 -0.74 -27.31
C GLU A 180 6.69 -0.93 -27.13
N LEU A 181 6.14 -0.49 -26.01
CA LEU A 181 4.69 -0.53 -25.75
C LEU A 181 4.07 0.85 -25.98
N LEU A 182 3.06 0.94 -26.84
CA LEU A 182 2.29 2.16 -27.07
C LEU A 182 1.36 2.46 -25.89
N TYR A 183 1.33 3.72 -25.48
CA TYR A 183 0.48 4.24 -24.42
C TYR A 183 -0.74 5.00 -24.99
N PRO A 184 -1.79 5.30 -24.20
CA PRO A 184 -3.07 5.80 -24.71
C PRO A 184 -3.08 7.30 -25.03
N SER A 185 -2.02 8.04 -24.66
CA SER A 185 -1.76 9.41 -25.10
C SER A 185 -1.14 9.44 -26.49
N ARG A 186 -1.02 10.62 -27.09
CA ARG A 186 -0.20 10.83 -28.30
C ARG A 186 1.30 10.92 -27.99
N ASN A 187 1.70 10.96 -26.71
CA ASN A 187 3.07 11.24 -26.26
C ASN A 187 4.02 10.03 -26.28
N GLY A 188 3.69 8.97 -27.02
CA GLY A 188 4.66 7.97 -27.50
C GLY A 188 4.58 6.58 -26.88
N LYS A 189 5.69 5.85 -26.97
CA LYS A 189 5.86 4.47 -26.48
C LYS A 189 6.84 4.42 -25.32
N GLU A 190 6.76 3.38 -24.50
CA GLU A 190 7.78 3.05 -23.51
C GLU A 190 8.61 1.83 -23.95
N ARG A 191 9.93 1.93 -23.85
CA ARG A 191 10.86 0.82 -24.07
C ARG A 191 10.94 -0.10 -22.85
N PHE A 192 10.90 -1.40 -23.05
CA PHE A 192 11.06 -2.43 -22.02
C PHE A 192 12.07 -3.48 -22.47
N ASP A 193 13.00 -3.86 -21.59
CA ASP A 193 13.90 -5.00 -21.84
C ASP A 193 13.26 -6.29 -21.32
N LEU A 194 13.32 -7.36 -22.11
CA LEU A 194 12.75 -8.67 -21.77
C LEU A 194 13.70 -9.42 -20.84
N LYS A 195 13.64 -9.07 -19.57
CA LYS A 195 14.51 -9.54 -18.48
C LYS A 195 13.68 -10.05 -17.30
N TRP A 196 14.23 -11.02 -16.58
CA TRP A 196 13.70 -11.45 -15.28
C TRP A 196 14.49 -10.78 -14.14
N PRO A 197 13.82 -10.33 -13.06
CA PRO A 197 14.52 -10.01 -11.83
C PRO A 197 15.10 -11.28 -11.18
N ARG A 198 16.17 -11.11 -10.40
CA ARG A 198 16.80 -12.20 -9.62
C ARG A 198 16.11 -12.42 -8.28
N THR A 199 15.61 -11.36 -7.65
CA THR A 199 14.77 -11.41 -6.47
C THR A 199 13.30 -11.43 -6.88
N LYS A 200 12.44 -12.13 -6.15
CA LYS A 200 10.99 -12.16 -6.44
C LYS A 200 10.34 -10.78 -6.36
N ASP A 201 10.83 -9.94 -5.45
CA ASP A 201 10.21 -8.67 -5.07
C ASP A 201 10.90 -7.45 -5.72
N ASP A 202 11.87 -7.69 -6.61
CA ASP A 202 12.40 -6.67 -7.52
C ASP A 202 11.46 -6.48 -8.74
N TYR A 203 11.50 -5.29 -9.36
CA TYR A 203 10.70 -4.92 -10.54
C TYR A 203 10.77 -5.97 -11.66
N ASN A 204 9.63 -6.25 -12.32
CA ASN A 204 9.54 -7.22 -13.41
C ASN A 204 8.98 -6.58 -14.70
N PRO A 205 9.81 -6.32 -15.74
CA PRO A 205 9.39 -5.58 -16.92
C PRO A 205 8.39 -6.36 -17.80
N MET A 206 8.54 -7.68 -17.92
CA MET A 206 7.60 -8.50 -18.70
C MET A 206 6.21 -8.51 -18.07
N MET A 207 6.15 -8.65 -16.74
CA MET A 207 4.89 -8.56 -15.99
C MET A 207 4.30 -7.14 -16.03
N ASP A 208 5.11 -6.08 -16.05
CA ASP A 208 4.63 -4.72 -16.22
C ASP A 208 3.94 -4.52 -17.57
N VAL A 209 4.58 -4.89 -18.68
CA VAL A 209 3.95 -4.83 -20.02
C VAL A 209 2.62 -5.59 -20.03
N MET A 210 2.58 -6.82 -19.51
CA MET A 210 1.35 -7.61 -19.46
C MET A 210 0.26 -7.00 -18.57
N ASN A 211 0.63 -6.39 -17.45
CA ASN A 211 -0.31 -5.70 -16.55
C ASN A 211 -0.81 -4.40 -17.20
N THR A 212 0.05 -3.69 -17.93
CA THR A 212 -0.25 -2.43 -18.60
C THR A 212 -1.16 -2.65 -19.80
N VAL A 213 -0.85 -3.59 -20.69
CA VAL A 213 -1.74 -4.02 -21.79
C VAL A 213 -3.13 -4.40 -21.26
N GLU A 214 -3.20 -5.20 -20.19
CA GLU A 214 -4.48 -5.60 -19.59
C GLU A 214 -5.26 -4.40 -19.01
N ASN A 215 -4.58 -3.43 -18.40
CA ASN A 215 -5.21 -2.18 -17.95
C ASN A 215 -5.69 -1.33 -19.15
N LEU A 216 -4.92 -1.22 -20.23
CA LEU A 216 -5.27 -0.43 -21.40
C LEU A 216 -6.54 -0.97 -22.09
N VAL A 217 -6.61 -2.29 -22.29
CA VAL A 217 -7.83 -2.92 -22.82
C VAL A 217 -9.01 -2.80 -21.84
N THR A 218 -8.79 -2.87 -20.52
CA THR A 218 -9.88 -2.74 -19.52
C THR A 218 -10.44 -1.30 -19.43
N PHE A 219 -9.59 -0.28 -19.56
CA PHE A 219 -9.92 1.09 -19.17
C PHE A 219 -9.96 2.11 -20.33
N TYR A 220 -9.47 1.79 -21.53
CA TYR A 220 -9.43 2.73 -22.65
C TYR A 220 -10.06 2.22 -23.95
N PHE A 221 -10.23 0.91 -24.12
CA PHE A 221 -10.94 0.36 -25.28
C PHE A 221 -12.47 0.49 -25.10
N PRO A 222 -13.25 0.66 -26.19
CA PRO A 222 -14.71 0.51 -26.18
C PRO A 222 -15.15 -0.87 -25.66
N GLU A 223 -16.37 -0.99 -25.13
CA GLU A 223 -16.83 -2.21 -24.43
C GLU A 223 -16.79 -3.47 -25.31
N GLU A 224 -17.18 -3.37 -26.57
CA GLU A 224 -17.19 -4.48 -27.54
C GLU A 224 -15.77 -4.99 -27.82
N LEU A 225 -14.83 -4.06 -28.03
CA LEU A 225 -13.43 -4.36 -28.32
C LEU A 225 -12.69 -4.85 -27.06
N SER A 226 -13.04 -4.29 -25.90
CA SER A 226 -12.54 -4.73 -24.59
C SER A 226 -12.94 -6.19 -24.32
N GLY A 227 -14.20 -6.55 -24.59
CA GLY A 227 -14.68 -7.93 -24.47
C GLY A 227 -13.90 -8.92 -25.33
N GLU A 228 -13.55 -8.57 -26.57
CA GLU A 228 -12.78 -9.41 -27.48
C GLU A 228 -11.30 -9.58 -27.05
N TYR A 229 -10.68 -8.54 -26.50
CA TYR A 229 -9.25 -8.54 -26.14
C TYR A 229 -8.95 -8.79 -24.65
N LEU A 230 -9.96 -8.91 -23.78
CA LEU A 230 -9.84 -9.46 -22.42
C LEU A 230 -10.17 -10.95 -22.34
N HIS A 231 -10.98 -11.50 -23.25
CA HIS A 231 -11.55 -12.85 -23.11
C HIS A 231 -11.34 -13.74 -24.36
N GLY A 232 -11.40 -15.05 -24.18
CA GLY A 232 -11.24 -16.02 -25.27
C GLY A 232 -9.83 -16.07 -25.88
N ASN A 233 -9.76 -16.37 -27.18
CA ASN A 233 -8.50 -16.72 -27.86
C ASN A 233 -7.63 -15.50 -28.18
N LYS A 234 -8.24 -14.38 -28.58
CA LYS A 234 -7.58 -13.11 -28.94
C LYS A 234 -6.97 -12.39 -27.73
N ALA A 235 -7.45 -12.67 -26.52
CA ALA A 235 -7.07 -11.97 -25.29
C ALA A 235 -5.54 -11.81 -25.13
N PHE A 236 -5.03 -10.58 -25.18
CA PHE A 236 -3.59 -10.29 -25.17
C PHE A 236 -2.90 -10.89 -23.93
N ARG A 237 -3.49 -10.68 -22.74
CA ARG A 237 -2.99 -11.29 -21.49
C ARG A 237 -2.88 -12.81 -21.59
N GLY A 238 -3.88 -13.46 -22.18
CA GLY A 238 -3.89 -14.91 -22.38
C GLY A 238 -2.85 -15.39 -23.40
N ARG A 239 -2.60 -14.61 -24.46
CA ARG A 239 -1.57 -14.90 -25.47
C ARG A 239 -0.16 -14.73 -24.90
N LEU A 240 0.14 -13.62 -24.23
CA LEU A 240 1.45 -13.35 -23.62
C LEU A 240 1.82 -14.43 -22.60
N ASN A 241 0.87 -14.89 -21.77
CA ASN A 241 1.09 -16.04 -20.87
C ASN A 241 1.42 -17.34 -21.63
N ARG A 242 0.79 -17.60 -22.79
CA ARG A 242 1.10 -18.79 -23.60
C ARG A 242 2.47 -18.71 -24.27
N ALA A 243 2.87 -17.53 -24.75
CA ALA A 243 4.22 -17.31 -25.28
C ALA A 243 5.29 -17.56 -24.20
N MET A 244 5.05 -17.11 -22.96
CA MET A 244 5.94 -17.38 -21.82
C MET A 244 5.97 -18.86 -21.41
N GLN A 245 4.84 -19.55 -21.44
CA GLN A 245 4.77 -21.01 -21.19
C GLN A 245 5.46 -21.84 -22.29
N ARG A 246 5.73 -21.24 -23.45
CA ARG A 246 6.51 -21.81 -24.57
C ARG A 246 7.95 -21.29 -24.62
N GLU A 247 8.31 -20.39 -23.69
CA GLU A 247 9.61 -19.71 -23.63
C GLU A 247 9.96 -18.93 -24.92
N SER A 248 8.93 -18.57 -25.70
CA SER A 248 9.06 -17.95 -27.02
C SER A 248 9.07 -16.42 -26.93
N ILE A 249 10.27 -15.84 -26.95
CA ILE A 249 10.46 -14.39 -27.05
C ILE A 249 9.88 -13.81 -28.35
N PRO A 250 10.07 -14.40 -29.55
CA PRO A 250 9.49 -13.86 -30.78
C PRO A 250 7.96 -13.79 -30.75
N GLU A 251 7.27 -14.87 -30.32
CA GLU A 251 5.80 -14.85 -30.19
C GLU A 251 5.35 -13.74 -29.21
N TRP A 252 6.10 -13.52 -28.13
CA TRP A 252 5.79 -12.48 -27.15
C TRP A 252 5.94 -11.06 -27.73
N ILE A 253 6.97 -10.81 -28.55
CA ILE A 253 7.17 -9.53 -29.25
C ILE A 253 6.05 -9.28 -30.26
N GLU A 254 5.74 -10.26 -31.12
CA GLU A 254 4.66 -10.18 -32.11
C GLU A 254 3.31 -9.80 -31.47
N ILE A 255 3.01 -10.32 -30.28
CA ILE A 255 1.76 -10.00 -29.55
C ILE A 255 1.73 -8.54 -29.05
N VAL A 256 2.88 -7.96 -28.70
CA VAL A 256 2.98 -6.53 -28.31
C VAL A 256 2.89 -5.62 -29.54
N GLU A 257 3.48 -6.02 -30.67
CA GLU A 257 3.33 -5.31 -31.94
C GLU A 257 1.88 -5.34 -32.47
N GLU A 258 1.19 -6.47 -32.32
CA GLU A 258 -0.25 -6.56 -32.61
C GLU A 258 -1.05 -5.63 -31.69
N PHE A 259 -0.77 -5.60 -30.37
CA PHE A 259 -1.42 -4.67 -29.45
C PHE A 259 -1.22 -3.20 -29.87
N ASN A 260 0.01 -2.83 -30.24
CA ASN A 260 0.34 -1.48 -30.70
C ASN A 260 -0.44 -1.11 -31.98
N SER A 261 -0.58 -2.05 -32.94
CA SER A 261 -1.33 -1.80 -34.19
C SER A 261 -2.85 -1.73 -33.99
N VAL A 262 -3.40 -2.37 -32.96
CA VAL A 262 -4.80 -2.21 -32.55
C VAL A 262 -5.04 -0.89 -31.80
N LEU A 263 -4.12 -0.47 -30.92
CA LEU A 263 -4.26 0.77 -30.14
C LEU A 263 -4.04 2.05 -30.97
N ALA A 264 -3.06 2.06 -31.88
CA ALA A 264 -2.70 3.24 -32.67
C ALA A 264 -3.88 3.94 -33.39
N PRO A 265 -4.75 3.25 -34.17
CA PRO A 265 -5.87 3.90 -34.84
C PRO A 265 -6.89 4.51 -33.87
N LEU A 266 -7.11 3.89 -32.70
CA LEU A 266 -8.04 4.38 -31.66
C LEU A 266 -7.56 5.70 -31.02
N ILE A 267 -6.24 5.95 -31.02
CA ILE A 267 -5.66 7.22 -30.57
C ILE A 267 -5.76 8.27 -31.68
N GLN A 268 -5.59 7.87 -32.93
CA GLN A 268 -5.64 8.75 -34.11
C GLN A 268 -7.06 9.26 -34.39
N ASP A 269 -8.08 8.39 -34.29
CA ASP A 269 -9.50 8.73 -34.52
C ASP A 269 -10.18 9.39 -33.30
N GLY A 270 -9.45 9.56 -32.19
CA GLY A 270 -9.94 10.15 -30.95
C GLY A 270 -10.82 9.24 -30.09
N THR A 271 -10.99 7.95 -30.45
CA THR A 271 -11.77 6.98 -29.67
C THR A 271 -11.26 6.84 -28.24
N ILE A 272 -9.95 6.68 -28.03
CA ILE A 272 -9.37 6.59 -26.68
C ILE A 272 -9.71 7.83 -25.84
N GLN A 273 -9.68 9.03 -26.44
CA GLN A 273 -10.04 10.26 -25.73
C GLN A 273 -11.55 10.30 -25.41
N ARG A 274 -12.41 9.86 -26.34
CA ARG A 274 -13.87 9.80 -26.17
C ARG A 274 -14.29 8.82 -25.08
N GLU A 275 -13.66 7.65 -25.00
CA GLU A 275 -13.89 6.69 -23.91
C GLU A 275 -13.43 7.26 -22.56
N LEU A 276 -12.29 7.94 -22.52
CA LEU A 276 -11.79 8.58 -21.29
C LEU A 276 -12.69 9.75 -20.82
N ARG A 277 -13.32 10.51 -21.73
CA ARG A 277 -14.31 11.56 -21.39
C ARG A 277 -15.59 11.01 -20.76
N GLN A 278 -15.97 9.77 -21.06
CA GLN A 278 -17.17 9.13 -20.50
C GLN A 278 -16.98 8.62 -19.07
N ARG A 279 -15.73 8.42 -18.62
CA ARG A 279 -15.41 7.96 -17.26
C ARG A 279 -15.44 9.13 -16.26
N HIS A 280 -15.82 8.84 -15.02
CA HIS A 280 -15.93 9.86 -13.94
C HIS A 280 -15.05 9.55 -12.73
N SER A 281 -14.60 8.29 -12.59
CA SER A 281 -13.70 7.82 -11.53
C SER A 281 -12.68 6.84 -12.08
N LEU A 282 -11.45 6.84 -11.55
CA LEU A 282 -10.47 5.79 -11.82
C LEU A 282 -10.76 4.55 -10.95
N ALA A 283 -10.52 3.36 -11.48
CA ALA A 283 -10.64 2.11 -10.71
C ALA A 283 -9.34 1.82 -9.95
N LEU A 284 -9.43 1.18 -8.77
CA LEU A 284 -8.26 0.89 -7.92
C LEU A 284 -7.11 0.21 -8.68
N LYS A 285 -7.38 -0.85 -9.46
CA LYS A 285 -6.38 -1.56 -10.30
C LYS A 285 -5.58 -0.63 -11.25
N TRP A 286 -6.24 0.41 -11.76
CA TRP A 286 -5.68 1.37 -12.71
C TRP A 286 -4.80 2.39 -11.98
N ILE A 287 -5.27 2.89 -10.83
CA ILE A 287 -4.50 3.74 -9.91
C ILE A 287 -3.26 2.99 -9.43
N GLU A 288 -3.42 1.75 -8.96
CA GLU A 288 -2.35 0.84 -8.54
C GLU A 288 -1.32 0.62 -9.65
N ARG A 289 -1.73 0.35 -10.90
CA ARG A 289 -0.76 0.17 -12.00
C ARG A 289 0.05 1.45 -12.22
N ILE A 290 -0.59 2.63 -12.28
CA ILE A 290 0.13 3.90 -12.50
C ILE A 290 1.11 4.20 -11.36
N LEU A 291 0.64 4.17 -10.10
CA LEU A 291 1.47 4.48 -8.94
C LEU A 291 2.59 3.45 -8.74
N MET A 292 2.32 2.17 -9.02
CA MET A 292 3.35 1.13 -8.95
C MET A 292 4.42 1.32 -10.03
N GLN A 293 4.08 1.81 -11.24
CA GLN A 293 5.13 2.16 -12.22
C GLN A 293 6.02 3.28 -11.69
N ILE A 294 5.43 4.36 -11.18
CA ILE A 294 6.17 5.51 -10.65
C ILE A 294 7.13 5.06 -9.53
N CYS A 295 6.65 4.24 -8.60
CA CYS A 295 7.44 3.64 -7.53
C CYS A 295 8.57 2.73 -8.07
N GLU A 296 8.25 1.82 -9.01
CA GLU A 296 9.22 0.90 -9.65
C GLU A 296 10.37 1.64 -10.34
N ARG A 297 10.13 2.85 -10.89
CA ARG A 297 11.14 3.68 -11.56
C ARG A 297 11.96 4.57 -10.62
N THR A 298 11.49 4.82 -9.39
CA THR A 298 12.06 5.88 -8.51
C THR A 298 12.41 5.40 -7.11
N VAL A 299 11.45 4.85 -6.37
CA VAL A 299 11.58 4.42 -4.97
C VAL A 299 12.10 2.99 -4.87
N SER A 300 11.49 2.03 -5.56
CA SER A 300 11.82 0.59 -5.41
C SER A 300 13.31 0.29 -5.62
N PRO A 301 14.03 0.87 -6.61
CA PRO A 301 15.46 0.63 -6.80
C PRO A 301 16.35 1.20 -5.69
N LYS A 302 15.82 2.13 -4.87
CA LYS A 302 16.49 2.79 -3.75
C LYS A 302 15.91 2.41 -2.38
N ALA A 303 14.92 1.50 -2.32
CA ALA A 303 14.07 1.28 -1.14
C ALA A 303 14.84 0.88 0.13
N GLU A 304 15.98 0.20 -0.01
CA GLU A 304 16.87 -0.16 1.11
C GLU A 304 17.30 1.08 1.94
N LYS A 305 17.41 2.26 1.32
CA LYS A 305 17.73 3.52 2.00
C LYS A 305 16.64 3.99 2.97
N LEU A 306 15.38 3.56 2.81
CA LEU A 306 14.25 3.95 3.68
C LEU A 306 14.30 3.26 5.04
N ASN A 307 15.03 2.16 5.17
CA ASN A 307 15.20 1.41 6.43
C ASN A 307 16.14 2.10 7.42
N ALA A 308 16.76 3.24 7.06
CA ALA A 308 17.74 3.96 7.87
C ALA A 308 17.10 4.84 8.97
N TYR A 309 16.20 4.27 9.78
CA TYR A 309 15.53 4.97 10.88
C TYR A 309 15.94 4.45 12.26
N LYS A 310 15.78 5.30 13.29
CA LYS A 310 16.02 4.91 14.69
C LYS A 310 14.78 4.18 15.24
N VAL A 311 14.95 2.90 15.60
CA VAL A 311 13.90 2.11 16.28
C VAL A 311 13.39 2.85 17.52
N GLY A 312 12.07 2.91 17.68
CA GLY A 312 11.41 3.61 18.80
C GLY A 312 11.31 5.14 18.65
N SER A 313 11.76 5.74 17.54
CA SER A 313 11.46 7.13 17.20
C SER A 313 10.16 7.26 16.41
N SER A 314 9.63 8.49 16.27
CA SER A 314 8.51 8.78 15.36
C SER A 314 8.88 8.59 13.87
N ASN A 315 10.16 8.38 13.55
CA ASN A 315 10.71 8.34 12.18
C ASN A 315 10.72 6.93 11.57
N VAL A 316 10.01 5.97 12.19
CA VAL A 316 9.88 4.60 11.66
C VAL A 316 9.06 4.63 10.37
N TYR A 317 9.65 4.20 9.27
CA TYR A 317 8.98 4.18 7.96
C TYR A 317 7.90 3.08 7.92
N GLY A 318 6.73 3.42 7.37
CA GLY A 318 5.60 2.51 7.19
C GLY A 318 4.55 3.12 6.27
N GLU A 319 4.00 2.32 5.37
CA GLU A 319 3.15 2.80 4.27
C GLU A 319 1.70 2.37 4.45
N LEU A 320 0.77 3.28 4.15
CA LEU A 320 -0.61 2.92 3.84
C LEU A 320 -0.65 2.43 2.38
N LEU A 321 -1.30 1.30 2.13
CA LEU A 321 -1.36 0.72 0.79
C LEU A 321 -2.57 1.28 0.01
N PRO A 322 -2.55 1.30 -1.35
CA PRO A 322 -3.52 2.04 -2.15
C PRO A 322 -4.99 1.74 -1.84
N ARG A 323 -5.29 0.48 -1.54
CA ARG A 323 -6.62 0.02 -1.12
C ARG A 323 -7.13 0.71 0.16
N LEU A 324 -6.28 0.96 1.15
CA LEU A 324 -6.65 1.70 2.36
C LEU A 324 -6.85 3.18 2.07
N ILE A 325 -6.00 3.76 1.23
CA ILE A 325 -6.06 5.17 0.84
C ILE A 325 -7.39 5.47 0.11
N THR A 326 -7.77 4.63 -0.85
CA THR A 326 -9.09 4.67 -1.51
C THR A 326 -10.26 4.53 -0.52
N ASP A 327 -10.17 3.61 0.44
CA ASP A 327 -11.21 3.41 1.44
C ASP A 327 -11.31 4.62 2.42
N ILE A 328 -10.18 5.23 2.78
CA ILE A 328 -10.11 6.50 3.53
C ILE A 328 -10.81 7.61 2.74
N PHE A 329 -10.40 7.88 1.50
CA PHE A 329 -10.96 8.96 0.68
C PHE A 329 -12.48 8.83 0.49
N ARG A 330 -12.97 7.60 0.26
CA ARG A 330 -14.41 7.33 0.15
C ARG A 330 -15.16 7.59 1.46
N LYS A 331 -14.58 7.20 2.60
CA LYS A 331 -15.19 7.38 3.93
C LYS A 331 -15.23 8.84 4.37
N VAL A 332 -14.16 9.60 4.12
CA VAL A 332 -14.13 11.04 4.38
C VAL A 332 -14.78 11.87 3.27
N GLN A 333 -15.27 11.24 2.19
CA GLN A 333 -15.94 11.91 1.07
C GLN A 333 -15.10 13.07 0.50
N LEU A 334 -13.80 12.83 0.30
CA LEU A 334 -12.90 13.79 -0.34
C LEU A 334 -13.26 13.92 -1.83
N ASN A 335 -13.29 15.14 -2.35
CA ASN A 335 -13.59 15.40 -3.75
C ASN A 335 -12.60 16.41 -4.38
N HIS A 336 -12.64 16.55 -5.71
CA HIS A 336 -11.67 17.33 -6.48
C HIS A 336 -11.62 18.85 -6.20
N GLU A 337 -12.66 19.43 -5.60
CA GLU A 337 -12.72 20.86 -5.23
C GLU A 337 -12.11 21.13 -3.83
N GLN A 338 -11.71 20.09 -3.09
CA GLN A 338 -11.19 20.18 -1.72
C GLN A 338 -9.67 20.11 -1.63
N MET A 339 -9.12 20.48 -0.47
CA MET A 339 -7.69 20.32 -0.14
C MET A 339 -7.43 19.08 0.73
N PHE A 340 -6.42 18.30 0.33
CA PHE A 340 -5.83 17.21 1.11
C PHE A 340 -4.41 17.55 1.58
N ILE A 341 -4.06 17.17 2.82
CA ILE A 341 -2.70 17.26 3.38
C ILE A 341 -2.30 15.94 4.01
N ASP A 342 -1.07 15.49 3.80
CA ASP A 342 -0.44 14.36 4.50
C ASP A 342 0.74 14.83 5.37
N LEU A 343 0.69 14.56 6.68
CA LEU A 343 1.69 15.02 7.66
C LEU A 343 2.61 13.87 8.08
N GLY A 344 3.88 13.93 7.66
CA GLY A 344 4.80 12.79 7.68
C GLY A 344 4.63 11.92 6.43
N SER A 345 4.62 12.55 5.26
CA SER A 345 4.20 11.93 3.99
C SER A 345 5.18 10.91 3.39
N GLY A 346 6.36 10.70 4.00
CA GLY A 346 7.38 9.80 3.48
C GLY A 346 7.76 10.13 2.03
N VAL A 347 7.72 9.13 1.14
CA VAL A 347 7.97 9.29 -0.31
C VAL A 347 6.79 9.90 -1.09
N GLY A 348 5.74 10.36 -0.40
CA GLY A 348 4.60 11.08 -1.00
C GLY A 348 3.48 10.21 -1.57
N ASN A 349 3.51 8.88 -1.39
CA ASN A 349 2.56 7.93 -2.00
C ASN A 349 1.08 8.34 -1.87
N VAL A 350 0.64 8.77 -0.68
CA VAL A 350 -0.76 9.17 -0.44
C VAL A 350 -1.12 10.47 -1.17
N VAL A 351 -0.19 11.42 -1.25
CA VAL A 351 -0.35 12.72 -1.94
C VAL A 351 -0.50 12.51 -3.44
N LEU A 352 0.30 11.60 -4.02
CA LEU A 352 0.20 11.20 -5.42
C LEU A 352 -1.13 10.49 -5.69
N GLN A 353 -1.58 9.62 -4.79
CA GLN A 353 -2.88 8.97 -4.93
C GLN A 353 -4.05 9.95 -4.78
N ALA A 354 -4.00 10.92 -3.87
CA ALA A 354 -5.03 11.97 -3.74
C ALA A 354 -5.18 12.74 -5.07
N ALA A 355 -4.07 13.20 -5.64
CA ALA A 355 -4.05 13.91 -6.92
C ALA A 355 -4.47 13.04 -8.11
N LEU A 356 -4.21 11.72 -8.09
CA LEU A 356 -4.58 10.81 -9.19
C LEU A 356 -6.01 10.26 -9.08
N GLU A 357 -6.41 9.75 -7.92
CA GLU A 357 -7.72 9.14 -7.66
C GLU A 357 -8.83 10.18 -7.54
N ILE A 358 -8.58 11.26 -6.80
CA ILE A 358 -9.60 12.28 -6.49
C ILE A 358 -9.42 13.54 -7.33
N GLY A 359 -8.19 13.91 -7.70
CA GLY A 359 -7.93 15.12 -8.49
C GLY A 359 -7.90 16.43 -7.69
N CYS A 360 -7.79 16.34 -6.36
CA CYS A 360 -7.77 17.47 -5.42
C CYS A 360 -6.40 18.16 -5.30
N GLU A 361 -6.38 19.39 -4.78
CA GLU A 361 -5.14 20.05 -4.35
C GLU A 361 -4.52 19.25 -3.18
N SER A 362 -3.35 18.66 -3.42
CA SER A 362 -2.75 17.66 -2.54
C SER A 362 -1.38 18.12 -2.06
N TRP A 363 -1.19 18.15 -0.74
CA TRP A 363 0.04 18.56 -0.08
C TRP A 363 0.63 17.42 0.75
N GLY A 364 1.96 17.33 0.80
CA GLY A 364 2.70 16.49 1.75
C GLY A 364 3.80 17.27 2.44
N ILE A 365 4.14 16.90 3.68
CA ILE A 365 5.35 17.35 4.35
C ILE A 365 6.09 16.19 5.02
N GLU A 366 7.40 16.16 4.84
CA GLU A 366 8.31 15.14 5.38
C GLU A 366 9.61 15.82 5.85
N GLN A 367 10.21 15.33 6.94
CA GLN A 367 11.42 15.90 7.53
C GLN A 367 12.69 15.11 7.21
N LEU A 368 12.55 13.84 6.80
CA LEU A 368 13.68 12.95 6.51
C LEU A 368 14.23 13.20 5.09
N PRO A 369 15.51 13.57 4.92
CA PRO A 369 16.05 13.94 3.61
C PRO A 369 15.96 12.84 2.53
N THR A 370 16.15 11.56 2.90
CA THR A 370 16.09 10.44 1.96
C THR A 370 14.68 10.23 1.39
N PRO A 371 13.61 10.12 2.21
CA PRO A 371 12.23 10.24 1.73
C PRO A 371 11.96 11.47 0.86
N CYS A 372 12.49 12.65 1.20
CA CYS A 372 12.30 13.87 0.39
C CYS A 372 12.94 13.76 -1.02
N GLU A 373 14.21 13.33 -1.12
CA GLU A 373 14.90 13.05 -2.40
C GLU A 373 14.04 12.13 -3.29
N LEU A 374 13.52 11.06 -2.68
CA LEU A 374 12.71 10.07 -3.36
C LEU A 374 11.33 10.61 -3.76
N ALA A 375 10.70 11.42 -2.92
CA ALA A 375 9.40 12.02 -3.18
C ALA A 375 9.47 13.05 -4.32
N GLU A 376 10.53 13.86 -4.39
CA GLU A 376 10.78 14.77 -5.50
C GLU A 376 10.94 14.01 -6.83
N MET A 377 11.68 12.89 -6.83
CA MET A 377 11.75 12.00 -7.99
C MET A 377 10.38 11.43 -8.36
N GLN A 378 9.58 10.98 -7.38
CA GLN A 378 8.23 10.48 -7.66
C GLN A 378 7.34 11.55 -8.29
N VAL A 379 7.42 12.82 -7.87
CA VAL A 379 6.62 13.90 -8.45
C VAL A 379 7.01 14.20 -9.89
N GLN A 380 8.30 14.14 -10.22
CA GLN A 380 8.79 14.33 -11.59
C GLN A 380 8.26 13.22 -12.51
N GLU A 381 8.48 11.96 -12.13
CA GLU A 381 7.98 10.79 -12.89
C GLU A 381 6.44 10.76 -12.92
N PHE A 382 5.74 11.10 -11.84
CA PHE A 382 4.28 11.17 -11.78
C PHE A 382 3.70 12.12 -12.84
N ARG A 383 4.26 13.33 -12.99
CA ARG A 383 3.76 14.31 -13.97
C ARG A 383 3.85 13.80 -15.40
N ALA A 384 5.00 13.24 -15.77
CA ALA A 384 5.19 12.68 -17.11
C ALA A 384 4.40 11.39 -17.31
N ARG A 385 4.38 10.49 -16.31
CA ARG A 385 3.66 9.22 -16.36
C ARG A 385 2.15 9.42 -16.48
N THR A 386 1.53 10.32 -15.71
CA THR A 386 0.08 10.54 -15.82
C THR A 386 -0.30 11.19 -17.15
N GLN A 387 0.54 12.08 -17.71
CA GLN A 387 0.36 12.57 -19.08
C GLN A 387 0.53 11.47 -20.13
N LEU A 388 1.49 10.54 -19.96
CA LEU A 388 1.66 9.37 -20.83
C LEU A 388 0.42 8.46 -20.81
N TRP A 389 -0.22 8.28 -19.66
CA TRP A 389 -1.52 7.61 -19.51
C TRP A 389 -2.72 8.49 -19.95
N GLY A 390 -2.53 9.72 -20.43
CA GLY A 390 -3.62 10.59 -20.91
C GLY A 390 -4.44 11.28 -19.82
N LEU A 391 -4.02 11.18 -18.56
CA LEU A 391 -4.82 11.52 -17.38
C LEU A 391 -4.51 12.91 -16.80
N SER A 392 -5.56 13.64 -16.43
CA SER A 392 -5.47 14.88 -15.65
C SER A 392 -5.50 14.60 -14.14
N THR A 393 -4.59 15.25 -13.40
CA THR A 393 -4.42 15.09 -11.96
C THR A 393 -4.70 16.40 -11.20
N GLY A 394 -4.90 16.29 -9.90
CA GLY A 394 -4.81 17.43 -8.99
C GLY A 394 -3.39 17.99 -8.88
N ALA A 395 -3.25 19.15 -8.24
CA ALA A 395 -1.94 19.72 -7.96
C ALA A 395 -1.23 18.92 -6.86
N VAL A 396 0.02 18.50 -7.11
CA VAL A 396 0.88 17.83 -6.14
C VAL A 396 1.95 18.79 -5.67
N ASN A 397 1.99 19.03 -4.35
CA ASN A 397 2.94 19.89 -3.68
C ASN A 397 3.60 19.12 -2.53
N LEU A 398 4.92 19.16 -2.41
CA LEU A 398 5.66 18.52 -1.32
C LEU A 398 6.57 19.54 -0.64
N LEU A 399 6.73 19.40 0.68
CA LEU A 399 7.55 20.27 1.52
C LEU A 399 8.56 19.43 2.30
N ALA A 400 9.82 19.86 2.32
CA ALA A 400 10.86 19.31 3.17
C ALA A 400 10.96 20.12 4.48
N GLY A 401 10.64 19.51 5.62
CA GLY A 401 10.74 20.14 6.94
C GLY A 401 9.94 19.45 8.04
N ASP A 402 10.16 19.89 9.29
CA ASP A 402 9.35 19.47 10.44
C ASP A 402 7.94 20.08 10.34
N MET A 403 6.95 19.21 10.20
CA MET A 403 5.52 19.57 10.15
C MET A 403 5.03 20.43 11.32
N THR A 404 5.68 20.35 12.49
CA THR A 404 5.29 21.12 13.68
C THR A 404 5.89 22.53 13.75
N THR A 405 6.83 22.87 12.86
CA THR A 405 7.52 24.17 12.85
C THR A 405 7.63 24.84 11.47
N HIS A 406 7.36 24.12 10.38
CA HIS A 406 7.45 24.65 9.01
C HIS A 406 6.44 25.78 8.75
N PRO A 407 6.87 26.98 8.30
CA PRO A 407 6.08 28.21 8.36
C PRO A 407 4.81 28.21 7.50
N SER A 408 4.74 27.39 6.44
CA SER A 408 3.54 27.29 5.60
C SER A 408 2.41 26.46 6.24
N ILE A 409 2.69 25.62 7.24
CA ILE A 409 1.72 24.63 7.74
C ILE A 409 0.47 25.26 8.38
N PRO A 410 0.55 26.30 9.25
CA PRO A 410 -0.64 26.95 9.79
C PRO A 410 -1.60 27.49 8.71
N ALA A 411 -1.06 28.12 7.67
CA ALA A 411 -1.86 28.65 6.55
C ALA A 411 -2.46 27.54 5.67
N LEU A 412 -1.81 26.38 5.56
CA LEU A 412 -2.36 25.21 4.88
C LEU A 412 -3.46 24.53 5.71
N LEU A 413 -3.28 24.38 7.03
CA LEU A 413 -4.29 23.79 7.93
C LEU A 413 -5.59 24.60 7.94
N GLN A 414 -5.52 25.93 7.91
CA GLN A 414 -6.70 26.80 7.79
C GLN A 414 -7.50 26.57 6.49
N ARG A 415 -6.85 26.11 5.42
CA ARG A 415 -7.49 25.78 4.13
C ARG A 415 -7.98 24.32 4.04
N ALA A 416 -7.34 23.39 4.76
CA ALA A 416 -7.51 21.94 4.59
C ALA A 416 -8.94 21.43 4.83
N ASP A 417 -9.38 20.47 4.01
CA ASP A 417 -10.64 19.72 4.20
C ASP A 417 -10.42 18.34 4.82
N VAL A 418 -9.29 17.73 4.48
CA VAL A 418 -8.84 16.44 5.01
C VAL A 418 -7.34 16.53 5.30
N VAL A 419 -6.95 16.12 6.51
CA VAL A 419 -5.55 15.96 6.91
C VAL A 419 -5.32 14.51 7.31
N LEU A 420 -4.33 13.84 6.75
CA LEU A 420 -3.86 12.53 7.18
C LEU A 420 -2.64 12.66 8.09
N VAL A 421 -2.56 11.77 9.09
CA VAL A 421 -1.34 11.51 9.86
C VAL A 421 -1.17 10.00 10.04
N ASN A 422 -0.09 9.40 9.53
CA ASN A 422 0.27 8.01 9.86
C ASN A 422 0.94 7.93 11.26
N ASN A 423 0.21 8.30 12.30
CA ASN A 423 0.73 8.39 13.67
C ASN A 423 0.96 7.04 14.39
N GLN A 424 0.98 5.92 13.65
CA GLN A 424 1.17 4.56 14.19
C GLN A 424 2.47 4.42 14.99
N ALA A 425 3.57 5.00 14.53
CA ALA A 425 4.85 5.02 15.24
C ALA A 425 5.10 6.27 16.09
N PHE A 426 4.25 7.31 15.97
CA PHE A 426 4.50 8.60 16.61
C PHE A 426 4.39 8.53 18.14
N GLN A 427 5.30 9.25 18.80
CA GLN A 427 5.36 9.41 20.25
C GLN A 427 4.24 10.34 20.79
N PRO A 428 3.84 10.26 22.08
CA PRO A 428 2.76 11.05 22.66
C PRO A 428 2.92 12.56 22.44
N ASP A 429 4.07 13.13 22.81
CA ASP A 429 4.38 14.56 22.70
C ASP A 429 4.16 15.14 21.28
N LEU A 430 4.37 14.31 20.25
CA LEU A 430 4.14 14.70 18.85
C LEU A 430 2.64 14.70 18.50
N ASN A 431 1.88 13.74 19.04
CA ASN A 431 0.43 13.72 18.87
C ASN A 431 -0.23 14.88 19.63
N ASP A 432 0.26 15.24 20.82
CA ASP A 432 -0.24 16.39 21.57
C ASP A 432 0.05 17.72 20.84
N LYS A 433 1.24 17.87 20.23
CA LYS A 433 1.53 19.02 19.35
C LYS A 433 0.57 19.08 18.16
N LEU A 434 0.39 17.97 17.44
CA LEU A 434 -0.50 17.90 16.28
C LEU A 434 -1.96 18.21 16.66
N LEU A 435 -2.44 17.68 17.79
CA LEU A 435 -3.79 18.00 18.32
C LEU A 435 -3.98 19.49 18.58
N ASN A 436 -2.95 20.18 19.09
CA ASN A 436 -2.98 21.63 19.26
C ASN A 436 -2.94 22.37 17.90
N MET A 437 -2.13 21.91 16.93
CA MET A 437 -2.13 22.49 15.57
C MET A 437 -3.49 22.33 14.86
N PHE A 438 -4.23 21.26 15.16
CA PHE A 438 -5.59 21.07 14.62
C PHE A 438 -6.62 22.06 15.21
N LEU A 439 -6.24 22.95 16.14
CA LEU A 439 -7.04 24.11 16.50
C LEU A 439 -7.25 25.06 15.30
N ASP A 440 -6.29 25.15 14.37
CA ASP A 440 -6.35 26.03 13.19
C ASP A 440 -7.28 25.51 12.07
N LEU A 441 -7.71 24.24 12.13
CA LEU A 441 -8.58 23.65 11.12
C LEU A 441 -9.96 24.34 11.04
N LYS A 442 -10.43 24.58 9.81
CA LYS A 442 -11.79 25.09 9.55
C LYS A 442 -12.88 24.10 10.04
N PRO A 443 -14.04 24.58 10.52
CA PRO A 443 -15.15 23.70 10.92
C PRO A 443 -15.54 22.72 9.80
N GLY A 444 -15.78 21.45 10.17
CA GLY A 444 -16.08 20.38 9.22
C GLY A 444 -14.86 19.71 8.56
N ALA A 445 -13.65 20.25 8.72
CA ALA A 445 -12.43 19.57 8.31
C ALA A 445 -12.21 18.26 9.10
N ARG A 446 -11.53 17.29 8.49
CA ARG A 446 -11.44 15.91 8.98
C ARG A 446 -9.99 15.46 9.12
N VAL A 447 -9.57 15.09 10.33
CA VAL A 447 -8.26 14.48 10.60
C VAL A 447 -8.40 12.97 10.53
N VAL A 448 -7.58 12.31 9.71
CA VAL A 448 -7.49 10.85 9.57
C VAL A 448 -6.23 10.37 10.28
N SER A 449 -6.32 9.32 11.10
CA SER A 449 -5.19 8.82 11.87
C SER A 449 -5.28 7.32 12.21
N LEU A 450 -4.15 6.68 12.56
CA LEU A 450 -4.13 5.27 13.00
C LEU A 450 -4.16 5.12 14.53
N LYS A 451 -3.82 6.16 15.28
CA LYS A 451 -4.14 6.32 16.71
C LYS A 451 -5.17 7.43 16.91
N PRO A 452 -6.11 7.29 17.85
CA PRO A 452 -7.16 8.28 18.08
C PRO A 452 -6.61 9.56 18.71
N PHE A 453 -7.10 10.71 18.27
CA PHE A 453 -6.82 12.02 18.88
C PHE A 453 -7.85 12.38 19.97
N VAL A 454 -9.09 11.87 19.88
CA VAL A 454 -10.06 11.87 20.98
C VAL A 454 -9.97 10.52 21.70
N PRO A 455 -9.61 10.46 23.00
CA PRO A 455 -9.44 9.18 23.71
C PRO A 455 -10.68 8.29 23.67
N VAL A 456 -10.48 6.97 23.53
CA VAL A 456 -11.57 5.99 23.47
C VAL A 456 -12.38 6.04 24.77
N GLY A 457 -13.70 6.18 24.66
CA GLY A 457 -14.60 6.31 25.81
C GLY A 457 -14.60 7.69 26.50
N HIS A 458 -13.91 8.70 25.93
CA HIS A 458 -13.93 10.08 26.44
C HIS A 458 -15.36 10.62 26.56
N LYS A 459 -15.61 11.36 27.65
CA LYS A 459 -16.90 12.02 27.94
C LYS A 459 -16.64 13.42 28.49
N MET A 460 -17.37 14.40 27.95
CA MET A 460 -17.34 15.79 28.44
C MET A 460 -17.95 15.89 29.85
N ALA A 461 -17.22 16.55 30.73
CA ALA A 461 -17.56 16.85 32.11
C ALA A 461 -16.94 18.21 32.50
N MET A 462 -17.40 18.86 33.57
CA MET A 462 -16.87 20.18 33.98
C MET A 462 -15.34 20.19 34.14
N ARG A 463 -14.76 19.10 34.68
CA ARG A 463 -13.32 18.93 34.90
C ARG A 463 -12.45 18.82 33.63
N ASN A 464 -13.05 18.63 32.45
CA ASN A 464 -12.32 18.48 31.19
C ASN A 464 -12.95 19.30 30.04
N VAL A 465 -13.82 20.27 30.36
CA VAL A 465 -14.63 20.99 29.36
C VAL A 465 -13.80 21.84 28.39
N ASP A 466 -12.67 22.37 28.85
CA ASP A 466 -11.75 23.18 28.03
C ASP A 466 -10.62 22.36 27.38
N SER A 467 -10.70 21.02 27.43
CA SER A 467 -9.76 20.14 26.72
C SER A 467 -9.95 20.21 25.20
N VAL A 468 -8.85 20.35 24.46
CA VAL A 468 -8.83 20.49 22.99
C VAL A 468 -9.59 19.37 22.27
N VAL A 469 -9.61 18.15 22.81
CA VAL A 469 -10.34 17.01 22.23
C VAL A 469 -11.85 17.26 22.08
N ASN A 470 -12.42 18.18 22.86
CA ASN A 470 -13.84 18.54 22.79
C ASN A 470 -14.20 19.38 21.55
N GLN A 471 -13.20 19.86 20.80
CA GLN A 471 -13.40 20.53 19.50
C GLN A 471 -13.63 19.54 18.35
N PHE A 472 -13.64 18.23 18.64
CA PHE A 472 -13.70 17.17 17.65
C PHE A 472 -14.75 16.09 17.97
N VAL A 473 -15.39 15.58 16.93
CA VAL A 473 -16.23 14.38 16.96
C VAL A 473 -15.51 13.29 16.18
N GLN A 474 -15.15 12.20 16.87
CA GLN A 474 -14.33 11.14 16.29
C GLN A 474 -15.11 9.84 16.04
N GLN A 475 -14.90 9.26 14.86
CA GLN A 475 -15.35 7.93 14.48
C GLN A 475 -14.15 6.97 14.38
N SER A 476 -14.40 5.68 14.54
CA SER A 476 -13.41 4.60 14.39
C SER A 476 -13.86 3.61 13.33
N PHE A 477 -12.89 3.09 12.57
CA PHE A 477 -13.06 2.12 11.50
C PHE A 477 -11.96 1.07 11.58
N GLU A 478 -12.19 -0.09 10.99
CA GLU A 478 -11.19 -1.15 10.88
C GLU A 478 -10.44 -1.05 9.54
N TYR A 479 -9.19 -1.51 9.53
CA TYR A 479 -8.48 -1.93 8.32
C TYR A 479 -8.18 -3.44 8.40
N PHE A 480 -7.70 -4.02 7.29
CA PHE A 480 -7.57 -5.48 7.11
C PHE A 480 -6.29 -5.83 6.32
N SER A 481 -6.13 -7.11 5.97
CA SER A 481 -5.03 -7.61 5.14
C SER A 481 -4.87 -6.81 3.83
N GLU A 482 -3.60 -6.56 3.47
CA GLU A 482 -3.17 -5.76 2.30
C GLU A 482 -3.61 -4.28 2.33
N MET A 483 -3.71 -3.68 3.53
CA MET A 483 -3.99 -2.25 3.72
C MET A 483 -2.82 -1.43 4.30
N VAL A 484 -1.82 -2.06 4.93
CA VAL A 484 -0.61 -1.41 5.46
C VAL A 484 0.62 -2.29 5.24
N SER A 485 1.80 -1.69 5.02
CA SER A 485 3.01 -2.46 4.67
C SER A 485 3.60 -3.29 5.83
N TRP A 486 3.30 -2.95 7.08
CA TRP A 486 3.87 -3.59 8.28
C TRP A 486 3.02 -4.70 8.91
N SER A 487 1.87 -5.07 8.33
CA SER A 487 1.01 -6.13 8.88
C SER A 487 0.26 -6.91 7.79
N ALA A 488 0.64 -8.16 7.60
CA ALA A 488 0.03 -9.04 6.61
C ALA A 488 -1.45 -9.35 6.91
N GLN A 489 -1.81 -9.54 8.18
CA GLN A 489 -3.19 -9.75 8.62
C GLN A 489 -3.97 -8.43 8.69
N GLY A 490 -3.29 -7.33 9.03
CA GLY A 490 -3.84 -5.98 8.99
C GLY A 490 -4.98 -5.69 9.96
N ASN A 491 -5.17 -6.49 11.03
CA ASN A 491 -6.28 -6.33 11.98
C ASN A 491 -6.06 -5.13 12.91
N GLY A 492 -6.23 -3.91 12.39
CA GLY A 492 -6.02 -2.65 13.11
C GLY A 492 -7.17 -1.68 12.96
N HIS A 493 -7.10 -0.57 13.70
CA HIS A 493 -8.09 0.50 13.66
C HIS A 493 -7.50 1.77 13.04
N TRP A 494 -8.38 2.57 12.45
CA TRP A 494 -8.10 3.94 12.02
C TRP A 494 -9.30 4.83 12.34
N TYR A 495 -9.07 6.14 12.37
CA TYR A 495 -9.98 7.10 12.98
C TYR A 495 -10.20 8.30 12.07
N VAL A 496 -11.38 8.92 12.20
CA VAL A 496 -11.72 10.19 11.56
C VAL A 496 -12.23 11.15 12.65
N ALA A 497 -11.43 12.15 13.00
CA ALA A 497 -11.80 13.23 13.91
C ALA A 497 -12.26 14.45 13.10
N THR A 498 -13.57 14.70 13.08
CA THR A 498 -14.17 15.87 12.42
C THR A 498 -14.13 17.06 13.37
N LYS A 499 -13.65 18.21 12.89
CA LYS A 499 -13.65 19.49 13.59
C LYS A 499 -15.09 19.98 13.80
N ASP A 500 -15.63 19.77 14.99
CA ASP A 500 -17.03 20.07 15.32
C ASP A 500 -17.18 20.45 16.79
N ALA A 501 -17.30 21.76 17.05
CA ALA A 501 -17.53 22.32 18.38
C ALA A 501 -19.00 22.26 18.84
N ARG A 502 -19.96 21.83 18.01
CA ARG A 502 -21.40 21.86 18.35
C ARG A 502 -21.73 21.08 19.64
N PRO A 503 -21.16 19.88 19.90
CA PRO A 503 -21.39 19.17 21.16
C PRO A 503 -20.85 19.92 22.39
N LEU A 504 -19.69 20.57 22.27
CA LEU A 504 -19.10 21.39 23.33
C LEU A 504 -19.92 22.66 23.60
N ILE A 505 -20.39 23.34 22.56
CA ILE A 505 -21.29 24.49 22.66
C ILE A 505 -22.59 24.10 23.37
N GLN A 506 -23.19 22.94 23.00
CA GLN A 506 -24.38 22.41 23.65
C GLN A 506 -24.11 22.03 25.12
N PHE A 507 -22.94 21.47 25.42
CA PHE A 507 -22.52 21.14 26.79
C PHE A 507 -22.38 22.40 27.65
N LYS A 508 -21.59 23.40 27.22
CA LYS A 508 -21.40 24.67 27.97
C LYS A 508 -22.73 25.38 28.21
N ARG A 509 -23.62 25.45 27.20
CA ARG A 509 -25.00 25.97 27.34
C ARG A 509 -25.81 25.22 28.40
N ARG A 510 -25.83 23.89 28.37
CA ARG A 510 -26.56 23.06 29.36
C ARG A 510 -26.04 23.27 30.79
N MET A 511 -24.73 23.47 30.95
CA MET A 511 -24.10 23.72 32.24
C MET A 511 -24.10 25.20 32.65
N LYS A 512 -24.82 26.07 31.92
CA LYS A 512 -24.93 27.53 32.13
C LYS A 512 -23.58 28.27 32.15
N MET A 513 -22.57 27.75 31.45
CA MET A 513 -21.28 28.41 31.27
C MET A 513 -21.40 29.44 30.14
N THR A 514 -20.91 30.66 30.38
CA THR A 514 -20.69 31.65 29.32
C THR A 514 -19.61 31.19 28.34
N TYR A 515 -19.62 31.78 27.15
CA TYR A 515 -18.69 31.46 26.06
C TYR A 515 -17.41 32.29 26.17
#